data_AF-A0A447IEK2-F1
#
_entry.id   AF-A0A447IEK2-F1
#
_cell.length_a   1.000
_cell.length_b   1.000
_cell.length_c   1.000
_cell.angle_alpha   90.00
_cell.angle_beta   90.00
_cell.angle_gamma   90.00
#
_symmetry.space_group_name_H-M   'P 1'
#
loop_
_entity.id
_entity.type
_entity.pdbx_description
1 polymer ?
#
loop_
_entity_poly.entity_id
_entity_poly.type
_entity_poly.pdbx_seq_one_letter_code
_entity_poly.pdbx_strand_id
1 'polypeptide(L)'
;MTLDDLKRLLSRQTLFRLDAILSPKLVPILYALGLASILLWAINHFFFRFGTGFGNGLWGILEIIVFGLLAFVALRIGSEALLVWFRSHEATGESVQRSRYSASLLDEVRDAIRDLAEQGDETDFAEADEYITPATEPLPHVAQHPAGDSEIKREPATKPGESFKPRRTAKRTPPNSLT
;
A
#
# COMPACT_ATOMS: atom_id res chain seq x y z
N MET A 1 20.98 -27.40 -7.38
CA MET A 1 21.04 -25.95 -7.09
C MET A 1 22.08 -25.76 -6.01
N THR A 2 23.11 -24.96 -6.26
CA THR A 2 24.24 -24.73 -5.35
C THR A 2 23.86 -23.68 -4.30
N LEU A 3 24.38 -23.82 -3.08
CA LEU A 3 24.15 -22.86 -1.98
C LEU A 3 24.52 -21.42 -2.35
N ASP A 4 25.51 -21.26 -3.24
CA ASP A 4 25.91 -19.95 -3.75
C ASP A 4 24.86 -19.29 -4.63
N ASP A 5 24.07 -20.05 -5.40
CA ASP A 5 22.94 -19.51 -6.16
C ASP A 5 21.77 -19.14 -5.25
N LEU A 6 21.52 -19.90 -4.18
CA LEU A 6 20.56 -19.49 -3.14
C LEU A 6 21.04 -18.20 -2.46
N LYS A 7 22.32 -18.10 -2.14
CA LYS A 7 22.93 -16.91 -1.51
C LYS A 7 22.89 -15.72 -2.46
N ARG A 8 23.04 -15.92 -3.77
CA ARG A 8 23.00 -14.88 -4.80
C ARG A 8 21.56 -14.45 -5.13
N LEU A 9 20.61 -15.38 -5.12
CA LEU A 9 19.17 -15.12 -5.27
C LEU A 9 18.57 -14.45 -4.03
N LEU A 10 18.98 -14.84 -2.81
CA LEU A 10 18.59 -14.12 -1.60
C LEU A 10 19.26 -12.73 -1.57
N SER A 11 20.56 -12.60 -1.87
CA SER A 11 21.30 -11.39 -1.49
C SER A 11 21.04 -10.11 -2.31
N ARG A 12 20.54 -10.15 -3.56
CA ARG A 12 20.72 -8.97 -4.44
C ARG A 12 19.49 -8.20 -4.91
N GLN A 13 18.30 -8.77 -5.02
CA GLN A 13 17.20 -7.99 -5.62
C GLN A 13 15.79 -8.43 -5.26
N THR A 14 15.59 -9.69 -4.90
CA THR A 14 14.28 -10.25 -4.55
C THR A 14 14.00 -10.17 -3.06
N LEU A 15 15.02 -10.28 -2.18
CA LEU A 15 14.83 -10.03 -0.74
C LEU A 15 14.37 -8.60 -0.49
N PHE A 16 14.93 -7.56 -1.13
CA PHE A 16 14.51 -6.18 -0.86
C PHE A 16 13.04 -5.88 -1.21
N ARG A 17 12.46 -6.61 -2.19
CA ARG A 17 11.03 -6.46 -2.55
C ARG A 17 10.12 -7.44 -1.80
N LEU A 18 10.61 -8.62 -1.42
CA LEU A 18 9.86 -9.51 -0.54
C LEU A 18 9.84 -8.96 0.89
N ASP A 19 10.93 -8.44 1.41
CA ASP A 19 11.05 -7.90 2.77
C ASP A 19 10.04 -6.77 3.00
N ALA A 20 9.90 -5.85 2.05
CA ALA A 20 8.93 -4.76 2.10
C ALA A 20 7.45 -5.22 2.01
N ILE A 21 7.17 -6.35 1.36
CA ILE A 21 5.80 -6.88 1.18
C ILE A 21 5.44 -7.93 2.25
N LEU A 22 6.43 -8.64 2.76
CA LEU A 22 6.30 -9.68 3.76
C LEU A 22 6.34 -9.09 5.18
N SER A 23 7.02 -7.95 5.40
CA SER A 23 7.06 -7.19 6.66
C SER A 23 5.70 -7.10 7.38
N PRO A 24 4.60 -6.62 6.76
CA PRO A 24 3.32 -6.48 7.45
C PRO A 24 2.62 -7.82 7.76
N LYS A 25 2.97 -8.91 7.06
CA LYS A 25 2.32 -10.22 7.22
C LYS A 25 3.16 -11.26 7.95
N LEU A 26 4.46 -11.05 8.10
CA LEU A 26 5.36 -12.02 8.73
C LEU A 26 5.11 -12.12 10.23
N VAL A 27 4.89 -10.98 10.90
CA VAL A 27 4.69 -10.93 12.35
C VAL A 27 3.49 -11.75 12.83
N PRO A 28 2.27 -11.62 12.25
CA PRO A 28 1.15 -12.46 12.67
C PRO A 28 1.38 -13.95 12.38
N ILE A 29 2.05 -14.30 11.26
CA ILE A 29 2.39 -15.68 10.94
C ILE A 29 3.38 -16.25 11.96
N LEU A 30 4.43 -15.50 12.30
CA LEU A 30 5.46 -15.90 13.25
C LEU A 30 4.88 -16.03 14.67
N TYR A 31 3.97 -15.13 15.06
CA TYR A 31 3.27 -15.23 16.32
C TYR A 31 2.39 -16.49 16.39
N ALA A 32 1.62 -16.77 15.34
CA ALA A 32 0.79 -17.98 15.26
C ALA A 32 1.64 -19.26 15.31
N LEU A 33 2.77 -19.27 14.59
CA LEU A 33 3.70 -20.40 14.55
C LEU A 33 4.41 -20.59 15.89
N GLY A 34 4.84 -19.51 16.54
CA GLY A 34 5.42 -19.54 17.88
C GLY A 34 4.42 -20.06 18.92
N LEU A 35 3.17 -19.62 18.85
CA LEU A 35 2.11 -20.09 19.75
C LEU A 35 1.80 -21.58 19.52
N ALA A 36 1.72 -22.01 18.26
CA ALA A 36 1.56 -23.43 17.92
C ALA A 36 2.74 -24.27 18.41
N SER A 37 3.97 -23.75 18.31
CA SER A 37 5.18 -24.41 18.80
C SER A 37 5.16 -24.58 20.32
N ILE A 38 4.80 -23.53 21.07
CA ILE A 38 4.64 -23.58 22.54
C ILE A 38 3.57 -24.60 22.92
N LEU A 39 2.43 -24.60 22.23
CA LEU A 39 1.33 -25.53 22.49
C LEU A 39 1.75 -26.98 22.24
N LEU A 40 2.38 -27.26 21.10
CA LEU A 40 2.85 -28.59 20.75
C LEU A 40 3.92 -29.08 21.74
N TRP A 41 4.85 -28.19 22.13
CA TRP A 41 5.84 -28.47 23.15
C TRP A 41 5.19 -28.81 24.49
N ALA A 42 4.22 -28.02 24.95
CA ALA A 42 3.54 -28.26 26.21
C ALA A 42 2.82 -29.61 26.25
N ILE A 43 2.12 -29.97 25.17
CA ILE A 43 1.44 -31.27 25.05
C ILE A 43 2.45 -32.42 25.08
N ASN A 44 3.50 -32.33 24.25
CA ASN A 44 4.53 -33.38 24.19
C ASN A 44 5.24 -33.55 25.54
N HIS A 45 5.63 -32.43 26.18
CA HIS A 45 6.28 -32.42 27.49
C HIS A 45 5.38 -33.00 28.58
N PHE A 46 4.09 -32.64 28.58
CA PHE A 46 3.11 -33.16 29.52
C PHE A 46 3.03 -34.69 29.46
N PHE A 47 2.80 -35.25 28.28
CA PHE A 47 2.70 -36.71 28.10
C PHE A 47 4.02 -37.43 28.38
N PHE A 48 5.15 -36.84 27.97
CA PHE A 48 6.46 -37.40 28.24
C PHE A 48 6.73 -37.49 29.76
N ARG A 49 6.47 -36.39 30.50
CA ARG A 49 6.65 -36.37 31.95
C ARG A 49 5.68 -37.30 32.67
N PHE A 50 4.40 -37.30 32.30
CA PHE A 50 3.41 -38.21 32.87
C PHE A 50 3.73 -39.70 32.60
N GLY A 51 4.27 -40.02 31.42
CA GLY A 51 4.66 -41.38 31.06
C GLY A 51 5.78 -41.94 31.93
N THR A 52 6.64 -41.09 32.49
CA THR A 52 7.71 -41.50 33.42
C THR A 52 7.24 -41.71 34.85
N GLY A 53 6.03 -41.27 35.21
CA GLY A 53 5.45 -41.46 36.54
C GLY A 53 4.58 -40.28 36.98
N PHE A 54 3.69 -40.54 37.95
CA PHE A 54 2.72 -39.54 38.42
C PHE A 54 3.36 -38.30 39.05
N GLY A 55 4.39 -38.48 39.89
CA GLY A 55 5.12 -37.36 40.52
C GLY A 55 5.85 -36.48 39.50
N ASN A 56 6.44 -37.09 38.47
CA ASN A 56 7.05 -36.35 37.35
C ASN A 56 6.01 -35.61 36.52
N GLY A 57 4.82 -36.18 36.33
CA GLY A 57 3.71 -35.50 35.69
C GLY A 57 3.30 -34.22 36.42
N LEU A 58 3.18 -34.27 37.75
CA LEU A 58 2.85 -33.11 38.57
C LEU A 58 3.93 -32.02 38.48
N TRP A 59 5.20 -32.41 38.53
CA TRP A 59 6.32 -31.51 38.27
C TRP A 59 6.31 -30.95 36.85
N GLY A 60 5.95 -31.78 35.86
CA GLY A 60 5.80 -31.38 34.47
C GLY A 60 4.75 -30.29 34.24
N ILE A 61 3.64 -30.30 34.99
CA ILE A 61 2.64 -29.22 34.93
C ILE A 61 3.24 -27.90 35.43
N LEU A 62 3.97 -27.94 36.54
CA LEU A 62 4.66 -26.75 37.06
C LEU A 62 5.68 -26.21 36.05
N GLU A 63 6.47 -27.10 35.44
CA GLU A 63 7.41 -26.74 34.37
C GLU A 63 6.69 -26.10 33.18
N ILE A 64 5.58 -26.66 32.71
CA ILE A 64 4.81 -26.09 31.59
C ILE A 64 4.29 -24.70 31.94
N ILE A 65 3.82 -24.47 33.17
CA ILE A 65 3.36 -23.15 33.59
C ILE A 65 4.52 -22.16 33.57
N VAL A 66 5.65 -22.49 34.20
CA VAL A 66 6.80 -21.58 34.32
C VAL A 66 7.46 -21.33 32.96
N PHE A 67 7.86 -22.40 32.26
CA PHE A 67 8.55 -22.29 30.97
C PHE A 67 7.59 -21.89 29.84
N GLY A 68 6.33 -22.30 29.89
CA GLY A 68 5.33 -21.89 28.90
C GLY A 68 5.01 -20.39 29.01
N LEU A 69 4.86 -19.85 30.22
CA LEU A 69 4.72 -18.40 30.42
C LEU A 69 5.99 -17.66 30.00
N LEU A 70 7.18 -18.17 30.36
CA LEU A 70 8.45 -17.57 29.93
C LEU A 70 8.58 -17.56 28.41
N ALA A 71 8.26 -18.68 27.75
CA ALA A 71 8.27 -18.79 26.29
C ALA A 71 7.25 -17.84 25.64
N PHE A 72 6.08 -17.65 26.25
CA PHE A 72 5.09 -16.69 25.78
C PHE A 72 5.60 -15.25 25.87
N VAL A 73 6.25 -14.89 26.97
CA VAL A 73 6.90 -13.57 27.15
C VAL A 73 8.03 -13.40 26.15
N ALA A 74 8.88 -14.40 25.95
CA ALA A 74 9.96 -14.38 24.96
C ALA A 74 9.40 -14.23 23.53
N LEU A 75 8.32 -14.93 23.19
CA LEU A 75 7.62 -14.80 21.91
C LEU A 75 7.09 -13.38 21.72
N ARG A 76 6.53 -12.77 22.77
CA ARG A 76 6.07 -11.37 22.74
C ARG A 76 7.20 -10.40 22.45
N ILE A 77 8.28 -10.50 23.23
CA ILE A 77 9.46 -9.65 23.08
C ILE A 77 10.08 -9.84 21.70
N GLY A 78 10.19 -11.08 21.22
CA GLY A 78 10.71 -11.40 19.89
C GLY A 78 9.85 -10.80 18.78
N SER A 79 8.53 -10.89 18.90
CA SER A 79 7.58 -10.33 17.92
C SER A 79 7.66 -8.80 17.87
N GLU A 80 7.75 -8.15 19.02
CA GLU A 80 7.89 -6.69 19.11
C GLU A 80 9.26 -6.21 18.62
N ALA A 81 10.34 -6.89 19.01
CA ALA A 81 11.68 -6.62 18.52
C ALA A 81 11.75 -6.73 16.99
N LEU A 82 11.08 -7.74 16.41
CA LEU A 82 11.01 -7.91 14.97
C LEU A 82 10.24 -6.77 14.29
N LEU A 83 9.12 -6.32 14.86
CA LEU A 83 8.40 -5.14 14.38
C LEU A 83 9.26 -3.87 14.42
N VAL A 84 9.98 -3.64 15.53
CA VAL A 84 10.88 -2.49 15.67
C VAL A 84 12.02 -2.58 14.67
N TRP A 85 12.58 -3.77 14.47
CA TRP A 85 13.64 -4.02 13.50
C TRP A 85 13.18 -3.70 12.07
N PHE A 86 12.04 -4.27 11.64
CA PHE A 86 11.44 -3.97 10.34
C PHE A 86 11.16 -2.48 10.18
N ARG A 87 10.58 -1.84 11.19
CA ARG A 87 10.32 -0.40 11.18
C ARG A 87 11.59 0.45 11.01
N SER A 88 12.70 0.03 11.63
CA SER A 88 13.99 0.74 11.49
C SER A 88 14.59 0.57 10.08
N HIS A 89 14.36 -0.58 9.45
CA HIS A 89 14.86 -0.89 8.11
C HIS A 89 13.99 -0.31 6.98
N GLU A 90 12.68 -0.17 7.18
CA GLU A 90 11.77 0.52 6.24
C GLU A 90 12.17 1.99 6.01
N ALA A 91 12.61 2.70 7.07
CA ALA A 91 13.11 4.08 6.97
C ALA A 91 14.33 4.22 6.03
N THR A 92 15.09 3.14 5.84
CA THR A 92 16.24 3.12 4.93
C THR A 92 15.82 2.91 3.47
N GLY A 93 14.73 2.16 3.22
CA GLY A 93 14.24 1.83 1.88
C GLY A 93 13.56 2.98 1.15
N GLU A 94 12.87 3.87 1.86
CA GLU A 94 12.16 5.01 1.25
C GLU A 94 13.13 6.04 0.64
N SER A 95 14.31 6.20 1.23
CA SER A 95 15.37 7.10 0.71
C SER A 95 15.90 6.66 -0.68
N VAL A 96 15.91 5.35 -0.97
CA VAL A 96 16.41 4.80 -2.24
C VAL A 96 15.36 4.90 -3.36
N GLN A 97 14.07 4.80 -3.03
CA GLN A 97 13.00 5.05 -3.99
C GLN A 97 12.92 6.54 -4.33
N ARG A 98 12.96 7.42 -3.33
CA ARG A 98 12.85 8.87 -3.54
C ARG A 98 14.01 9.46 -4.36
N SER A 99 15.23 8.96 -4.17
CA SER A 99 16.41 9.44 -4.91
C SER A 99 16.37 9.09 -6.41
N ARG A 100 15.81 7.94 -6.80
CA ARG A 100 15.65 7.56 -8.21
C ARG A 100 14.57 8.39 -8.92
N TYR A 101 13.46 8.69 -8.25
CA TYR A 101 12.40 9.54 -8.82
C TYR A 101 12.83 11.01 -8.95
N SER A 102 13.58 11.56 -7.98
CA SER A 102 14.01 12.96 -8.04
C SER A 102 15.09 13.23 -9.08
N ALA A 103 15.99 12.26 -9.33
CA ALA A 103 17.01 12.41 -10.36
C ALA A 103 16.41 12.35 -11.77
N SER A 104 15.45 11.45 -12.01
CA SER A 104 14.79 11.31 -13.32
C SER A 104 13.90 12.51 -13.68
N LEU A 105 13.10 13.00 -12.73
CA LEU A 105 12.17 14.10 -13.01
C LEU A 105 12.88 15.45 -13.22
N LEU A 106 13.95 15.72 -12.47
CA LEU A 106 14.72 16.96 -12.67
C LEU A 106 15.50 16.95 -13.98
N ASP A 107 15.95 15.78 -14.43
CA ASP A 107 16.63 15.63 -15.71
C ASP A 107 15.64 15.75 -16.87
N GLU A 108 14.47 15.11 -16.77
CA GLU A 108 13.38 15.24 -17.75
C GLU A 108 12.83 16.67 -17.85
N VAL A 109 12.63 17.36 -16.72
CA VAL A 109 12.22 18.78 -16.72
C VAL A 109 13.32 19.68 -17.29
N ARG A 110 14.59 19.39 -17.00
CA ARG A 110 15.72 20.14 -17.57
C ARG A 110 15.81 19.94 -19.09
N ASP A 111 15.60 18.72 -19.56
CA ASP A 111 15.60 18.37 -20.98
C ASP A 111 14.43 19.04 -21.70
N ALA A 112 13.21 18.98 -21.13
CA ALA A 112 12.04 19.68 -21.65
C ALA A 112 12.22 21.22 -21.70
N ILE A 113 12.90 21.82 -20.71
CA ILE A 113 13.24 23.25 -20.73
C ILE A 113 14.28 23.55 -21.81
N ARG A 114 15.22 22.63 -22.07
CA ARG A 114 16.22 22.78 -23.12
C ARG A 114 15.57 22.75 -24.50
N ASP A 115 14.69 21.79 -24.72
CA ASP A 115 13.92 21.61 -25.95
C ASP A 115 13.01 22.83 -26.21
N LEU A 116 12.31 23.32 -25.19
CA LEU A 116 11.48 24.54 -25.32
C LEU A 116 12.31 25.80 -25.60
N ALA A 117 13.54 25.89 -25.08
CA ALA A 117 14.43 27.00 -25.35
C ALA A 117 15.03 26.95 -26.77
N GLU A 118 15.27 25.75 -27.29
CA GLU A 118 15.73 25.52 -28.67
C GLU A 118 14.59 25.80 -29.67
N GLN A 119 13.34 25.52 -29.29
CA GLN A 119 12.15 25.78 -30.11
C GLN A 119 11.65 27.25 -30.06
N GLY A 120 12.15 28.05 -29.11
CA GLY A 120 11.77 29.46 -28.93
C GLY A 120 12.47 30.46 -29.85
N ASP A 121 13.48 30.04 -30.62
CA ASP A 121 14.28 30.92 -31.49
C ASP A 121 13.84 30.89 -32.98
N GLU A 122 12.89 30.03 -33.35
CA GLU A 122 12.39 29.89 -34.74
C GLU A 122 10.95 30.38 -34.98
N THR A 123 10.26 30.88 -33.95
CA THR A 123 8.97 31.54 -34.18
C THR A 123 9.20 33.01 -34.52
N ASP A 124 9.30 33.26 -35.82
CA ASP A 124 9.27 34.57 -36.46
C ASP A 124 7.98 35.31 -36.06
N PHE A 125 7.98 36.01 -34.92
CA PHE A 125 6.85 36.80 -34.42
C PHE A 125 6.57 38.06 -35.26
N ALA A 126 7.10 38.14 -36.48
CA ALA A 126 6.97 39.30 -37.37
C ALA A 126 5.71 39.28 -38.26
N GLU A 127 4.96 38.17 -38.32
CA GLU A 127 3.82 38.03 -39.25
C GLU A 127 2.43 38.17 -38.60
N ALA A 128 2.35 38.45 -37.29
CA ALA A 128 1.07 38.54 -36.57
C ALA A 128 0.35 39.91 -36.66
N ASP A 129 1.00 40.94 -37.21
CA ASP A 129 0.45 42.31 -37.24
C ASP A 129 -0.31 42.69 -38.53
N GLU A 130 -0.42 41.80 -39.53
CA GLU A 130 -1.10 42.12 -40.81
C GLU A 130 -2.62 41.82 -40.84
N TYR A 131 -3.22 41.33 -39.74
CA TYR A 131 -4.66 41.05 -39.66
C TYR A 131 -5.40 41.91 -38.62
N ILE A 132 -5.25 43.23 -38.69
CA ILE A 132 -6.24 44.15 -38.10
C ILE A 132 -7.25 44.52 -39.19
N THR A 133 -8.27 43.66 -39.37
CA THR A 133 -9.45 44.03 -40.15
C THR A 133 -10.36 44.94 -39.32
N PRO A 134 -10.87 46.06 -39.88
CA PRO A 134 -11.65 47.04 -39.12
C PRO A 134 -13.01 46.46 -38.66
N ALA A 135 -13.37 46.76 -37.41
CA ALA A 135 -14.52 46.24 -36.65
C ALA A 135 -15.91 46.62 -37.21
N THR A 136 -16.30 46.07 -38.37
CA THR A 136 -17.62 46.34 -38.97
C THR A 136 -18.36 45.12 -39.53
N GLU A 137 -17.90 43.90 -39.28
CA GLU A 137 -18.59 42.70 -39.77
C GLU A 137 -19.38 42.00 -38.65
N PRO A 138 -20.72 41.86 -38.75
CA PRO A 138 -21.52 41.23 -37.72
C PRO A 138 -21.38 39.71 -37.73
N LEU A 139 -21.29 39.11 -36.53
CA LEU A 139 -21.19 37.67 -36.31
C LEU A 139 -22.33 36.88 -37.00
N PRO A 140 -22.06 35.68 -37.59
CA PRO A 140 -23.09 34.87 -38.23
C PRO A 140 -24.17 34.42 -37.23
N HIS A 141 -25.43 34.76 -37.52
CA HIS A 141 -26.59 34.27 -36.79
C HIS A 141 -26.83 32.79 -37.12
N VAL A 142 -26.55 31.89 -36.19
CA VAL A 142 -27.02 30.49 -36.26
C VAL A 142 -28.46 30.45 -35.77
N ALA A 143 -29.36 29.98 -36.63
CA ALA A 143 -30.80 29.98 -36.44
C ALA A 143 -31.24 29.24 -35.16
N GLN A 144 -31.95 29.94 -34.28
CA GLN A 144 -32.70 29.35 -33.18
C GLN A 144 -33.97 28.69 -33.74
N HIS A 145 -34.05 27.36 -33.66
CA HIS A 145 -35.31 26.62 -33.74
C HIS A 145 -35.91 26.43 -32.33
N PRO A 146 -37.24 26.29 -32.22
CA PRO A 146 -38.01 26.71 -31.04
C PRO A 146 -38.19 25.60 -29.99
N ALA A 147 -38.61 26.06 -28.80
CA ALA A 147 -39.12 25.31 -27.64
C ALA A 147 -38.08 24.81 -26.63
N GLY A 148 -38.04 25.52 -25.49
CA GLY A 148 -37.58 24.99 -24.22
C GLY A 148 -36.48 25.81 -23.57
N ASP A 149 -36.85 26.94 -22.98
CA ASP A 149 -36.05 27.57 -21.93
C ASP A 149 -35.80 26.56 -20.81
N SER A 150 -34.65 25.92 -20.84
CA SER A 150 -34.08 25.23 -19.69
C SER A 150 -32.60 25.55 -19.64
N GLU A 151 -32.33 26.74 -19.10
CA GLU A 151 -31.10 27.02 -18.40
C GLU A 151 -30.89 25.87 -17.39
N ILE A 152 -30.07 24.86 -17.72
CA ILE A 152 -29.77 23.76 -16.79
C ILE A 152 -28.85 24.33 -15.71
N LYS A 153 -29.45 25.02 -14.76
CA LYS A 153 -28.81 25.43 -13.52
C LYS A 153 -28.66 24.17 -12.66
N ARG A 154 -27.42 23.75 -12.45
CA ARG A 154 -27.11 22.59 -11.60
C ARG A 154 -27.37 22.98 -10.15
N GLU A 155 -28.50 22.54 -9.59
CA GLU A 155 -28.80 22.78 -8.18
C GLU A 155 -27.87 21.96 -7.26
N PRO A 156 -27.46 22.51 -6.10
CA PRO A 156 -26.64 21.78 -5.15
C PRO A 156 -27.45 20.62 -4.53
N ALA A 157 -26.81 19.46 -4.37
CA ALA A 157 -27.45 18.23 -3.86
C ALA A 157 -27.90 18.30 -2.39
N THR A 158 -27.61 19.39 -1.67
CA THR A 158 -27.94 19.60 -0.25
C THR A 158 -28.22 21.07 0.02
N LYS A 159 -29.17 21.35 0.94
CA LYS A 159 -29.42 22.72 1.44
C LYS A 159 -28.36 23.13 2.49
N PRO A 160 -28.08 24.43 2.67
CA PRO A 160 -27.16 24.90 3.71
C PRO A 160 -27.64 24.45 5.11
N GLY A 161 -26.81 23.70 5.83
CA GLY A 161 -27.09 23.18 7.16
C GLY A 161 -27.37 21.68 7.26
N GLU A 162 -27.50 20.96 6.14
CA GLU A 162 -27.63 19.50 6.14
C GLU A 162 -26.30 18.79 5.82
N SER A 163 -25.99 17.72 6.56
CA SER A 163 -24.86 16.83 6.24
C SER A 163 -25.21 15.93 5.06
N PHE A 164 -24.34 15.88 4.05
CA PHE A 164 -24.48 15.01 2.87
C PHE A 164 -24.66 13.53 3.25
N LYS A 165 -25.78 12.92 2.84
CA LYS A 165 -26.05 11.49 3.04
C LYS A 165 -25.77 10.71 1.76
N PRO A 166 -24.76 9.81 1.73
CA PRO A 166 -24.49 9.01 0.54
C PRO A 166 -25.65 8.03 0.29
N ARG A 167 -26.27 8.13 -0.89
CA ARG A 167 -27.29 7.19 -1.36
C ARG A 167 -26.63 5.82 -1.60
N ARG A 168 -26.92 4.84 -0.73
CA ARG A 168 -26.48 3.45 -0.90
C ARG A 168 -26.99 2.91 -2.24
N THR A 169 -26.08 2.65 -3.18
CA THR A 169 -26.36 1.89 -4.39
C THR A 169 -26.61 0.42 -4.00
N ALA A 170 -27.51 -0.24 -4.73
CA ALA A 170 -28.13 -1.51 -4.35
C ALA A 170 -27.11 -2.62 -4.02
N LYS A 171 -27.35 -3.32 -2.90
CA LYS A 171 -26.62 -4.53 -2.49
C LYS A 171 -26.74 -5.59 -3.60
N ARG A 172 -25.61 -6.04 -4.17
CA ARG A 172 -25.54 -7.31 -4.93
C ARG A 172 -25.73 -8.45 -3.94
N THR A 173 -26.91 -9.08 -3.95
CA THR A 173 -27.16 -10.36 -3.27
C THR A 173 -26.59 -11.48 -4.16
N PRO A 174 -25.68 -12.34 -3.69
CA PRO A 174 -25.27 -13.52 -4.46
C PRO A 174 -26.40 -14.55 -4.53
N PRO A 175 -26.60 -15.26 -5.67
CA PRO A 175 -27.64 -16.27 -5.79
C PRO A 175 -27.35 -17.50 -4.93
N ASN A 176 -28.41 -17.99 -4.28
CA ASN A 176 -28.41 -19.16 -3.42
C ASN A 176 -28.22 -20.43 -4.28
N SER A 177 -27.10 -21.12 -4.14
CA SER A 177 -26.90 -22.44 -4.76
C SER A 177 -27.69 -23.48 -3.98
N LEU A 178 -28.88 -23.82 -4.48
CA LEU A 178 -29.64 -24.98 -4.02
C LEU A 178 -28.92 -26.26 -4.41
N THR A 179 -28.95 -27.20 -3.46
CA THR A 179 -28.59 -28.62 -3.48
C THR A 179 -28.85 -29.36 -4.79
#